data_AF-A0A2S9SJV3-F1
#
_entry.id   AF-A0A2S9SJV3-F1
#
_cell.length_a   1.000
_cell.length_b   1.000
_cell.length_c   1.000
_cell.angle_alpha   90.00
_cell.angle_beta   90.00
_cell.angle_gamma   90.00
#
_symmetry.space_group_name_H-M   'P 1'
#
loop_
_entity.id
_entity.type
_entity.pdbx_description
1 polymer ?
#
loop_
_entity_poly.entity_id
_entity_poly.type
_entity_poly.pdbx_seq_one_letter_code
_entity_poly.pdbx_strand_id
1 'polypeptide(L)'
;LADASRYIRYVRGYVVVIDLAIYFDTLNHDRLMHRLSQDIVDKRVLKLIRSYLQAGIMRKGMVEQRQRGTPQGGPLAPLLSNIVLDELDKELEHRGHKSCRYADDCQIYVSSEEAAHRVKKSITKFLEQKLKLTVNREKSAATRVTERTYLGHRFQIDGTIQISKPAQTQMKKRVRQITKRNRGRE
;
A
#
# COMPACT_ATOMS: atom_id res chain seq x y z
N LEU A 1 7.14 11.01 4.99
CA LEU A 1 6.63 11.71 6.20
C LEU A 1 6.68 13.22 6.06
N ALA A 2 7.79 13.82 5.62
CA ALA A 2 7.90 15.26 5.39
C ALA A 2 6.88 15.78 4.35
N ASP A 3 6.71 15.08 3.23
CA ASP A 3 5.71 15.45 2.22
C ASP A 3 4.28 15.37 2.76
N ALA A 4 3.94 14.30 3.47
CA ALA A 4 2.65 14.17 4.13
C ALA A 4 2.38 15.37 5.07
N SER A 5 3.34 15.73 5.93
CA SER A 5 3.24 16.90 6.80
C SER A 5 3.02 18.21 6.01
N ARG A 6 3.78 18.41 4.92
CA ARG A 6 3.65 19.57 4.04
C ARG A 6 2.27 19.65 3.38
N TYR A 7 1.76 18.53 2.86
CA TYR A 7 0.42 18.48 2.26
C TYR A 7 -0.67 18.75 3.29
N ILE A 8 -0.53 18.19 4.50
CA ILE A 8 -1.48 18.43 5.59
C ILE A 8 -1.50 19.91 5.98
N ARG A 9 -0.35 20.57 6.06
CA ARG A 9 -0.26 22.03 6.34
C ARG A 9 -1.00 22.87 5.30
N TYR A 10 -0.90 22.48 4.04
CA TYR A 10 -1.53 23.19 2.92
C TYR A 10 -3.04 22.94 2.87
N VAL A 11 -3.44 21.69 3.05
CA VAL A 11 -4.82 21.24 2.83
C VAL A 11 -5.69 21.42 4.08
N ARG A 12 -5.12 21.21 5.27
CA ARG A 12 -5.76 21.27 6.60
C ARG A 12 -7.11 20.55 6.69
N GLY A 13 -7.21 19.38 6.07
CA GLY A 13 -8.51 18.74 5.85
C GLY A 13 -8.51 17.23 6.05
N TYR A 14 -8.92 16.54 5.00
CA TYR A 14 -9.25 15.13 4.98
C TYR A 14 -8.19 14.33 4.24
N VAL A 15 -8.12 13.04 4.56
CA VAL A 15 -7.27 12.05 3.90
C VAL A 15 -8.14 10.91 3.38
N VAL A 16 -7.87 10.51 2.14
CA VAL A 16 -8.39 9.28 1.55
C VAL A 16 -7.29 8.24 1.67
N VAL A 17 -7.56 7.17 2.41
CA VAL A 17 -6.69 6.00 2.54
C VAL A 17 -7.23 4.92 1.64
N ILE A 18 -6.39 4.39 0.76
CA ILE A 18 -6.70 3.25 -0.10
C ILE A 18 -5.90 2.06 0.37
N ASP A 19 -6.61 1.00 0.75
CA ASP A 19 -6.00 -0.26 1.16
C ASP A 19 -5.85 -1.18 -0.05
N LEU A 20 -4.58 -1.46 -0.39
CA LEU A 20 -4.16 -2.30 -1.50
C LEU A 20 -3.65 -3.67 -1.01
N ALA A 21 -4.08 -4.14 0.16
CA ALA A 21 -3.60 -5.43 0.68
C ALA A 21 -4.11 -6.61 -0.17
N ILE A 22 -5.39 -6.60 -0.56
CA ILE A 22 -6.01 -7.66 -1.40
C ILE A 22 -5.44 -7.65 -2.83
N TYR A 23 -4.80 -6.57 -3.23
CA TYR A 23 -4.23 -6.44 -4.57
C TYR A 23 -3.17 -7.51 -4.86
N PHE A 24 -2.31 -7.84 -3.88
CA PHE A 24 -1.26 -8.84 -4.09
C PHE A 24 -1.81 -10.22 -4.43
N ASP A 25 -3.03 -10.54 -4.01
CA ASP A 25 -3.68 -11.82 -4.28
C ASP A 25 -4.50 -11.82 -5.58
N THR A 26 -4.86 -10.62 -6.08
CA THR A 26 -5.75 -10.45 -7.24
C THR A 26 -5.07 -9.94 -8.50
N LEU A 27 -3.74 -9.71 -8.44
CA LEU A 27 -2.94 -9.21 -9.55
C LEU A 27 -3.13 -10.04 -10.83
N ASN A 28 -3.51 -9.38 -11.92
CA ASN A 28 -3.66 -10.00 -13.24
C ASN A 28 -2.28 -10.13 -13.93
N HIS A 29 -1.83 -11.37 -14.13
CA HIS A 29 -0.51 -11.64 -14.70
C HIS A 29 -0.36 -11.14 -16.12
N ASP A 30 -1.35 -11.34 -16.99
CA ASP A 30 -1.24 -10.94 -18.40
C ASP A 30 -1.12 -9.43 -18.57
N ARG A 31 -1.86 -8.67 -17.77
CA ARG A 31 -1.77 -7.21 -17.73
C ARG A 31 -0.39 -6.75 -17.26
N LEU A 32 0.11 -7.32 -16.16
CA LEU A 32 1.46 -7.01 -15.66
C LEU A 32 2.53 -7.36 -16.70
N MET A 33 2.44 -8.55 -17.30
CA MET A 33 3.39 -8.99 -18.32
C MET A 33 3.35 -8.11 -19.57
N HIS A 34 2.16 -7.64 -19.98
CA HIS A 34 2.03 -6.67 -21.05
C HIS A 34 2.73 -5.36 -20.71
N ARG A 35 2.50 -4.80 -19.52
CA ARG A 35 3.16 -3.57 -19.06
C ARG A 35 4.68 -3.72 -19.02
N LEU A 36 5.18 -4.81 -18.45
CA LEU A 36 6.62 -5.11 -18.40
C LEU A 36 7.22 -5.24 -19.80
N SER A 37 6.50 -5.81 -20.76
CA SER A 37 7.00 -5.99 -22.14
C SER A 37 7.17 -4.67 -22.91
N GLN A 38 6.59 -3.56 -22.43
CA GLN A 38 6.79 -2.24 -23.03
C GLN A 38 8.18 -1.67 -22.70
N ASP A 39 8.75 -2.05 -21.55
CA ASP A 39 10.03 -1.52 -21.06
C ASP A 39 11.16 -2.57 -21.15
N ILE A 40 10.84 -3.86 -21.03
CA ILE A 40 11.81 -4.98 -21.05
C ILE A 40 11.77 -5.70 -22.41
N VAL A 41 12.83 -5.56 -23.19
CA VAL A 41 12.97 -6.18 -24.51
C VAL A 41 13.35 -7.68 -24.42
N ASP A 42 14.08 -8.09 -23.37
CA ASP A 42 14.56 -9.47 -23.24
C ASP A 42 13.42 -10.45 -22.89
N LYS A 43 13.06 -11.28 -23.87
CA LYS A 43 12.02 -12.31 -23.74
C LYS A 43 12.35 -13.39 -22.70
N ARG A 44 13.63 -13.65 -22.39
CA ARG A 44 14.05 -14.64 -21.39
C ARG A 44 13.69 -14.16 -19.99
N VAL A 45 13.94 -12.88 -19.72
CA VAL A 45 13.56 -12.24 -18.45
C VAL A 45 12.05 -12.22 -18.29
N LEU A 46 11.30 -11.86 -19.34
CA LEU A 46 9.84 -11.90 -19.30
C LEU A 46 9.29 -13.31 -19.04
N LYS A 47 9.87 -14.35 -19.67
CA LYS A 47 9.51 -15.74 -19.40
C LYS A 47 9.80 -16.11 -17.94
N LEU A 48 10.96 -15.73 -17.41
CA LEU A 48 11.32 -16.01 -16.03
C LEU A 48 10.36 -15.35 -15.03
N ILE A 49 10.02 -14.08 -15.24
CA ILE A 49 9.04 -13.36 -14.40
C ILE A 49 7.67 -14.04 -14.47
N ARG A 50 7.21 -14.44 -15.66
CA ARG A 50 5.92 -15.16 -15.81
C ARG A 50 5.94 -16.50 -15.08
N SER A 51 7.00 -17.29 -15.24
CA SER A 51 7.17 -18.55 -14.50
C SER A 51 7.18 -18.33 -12.99
N TYR A 52 7.80 -17.25 -12.52
CA TYR A 52 7.80 -16.88 -11.11
C TYR A 52 6.41 -16.52 -10.58
N LEU A 53 5.61 -15.79 -11.35
CA LEU A 53 4.23 -15.44 -11.01
C LEU A 53 3.31 -16.66 -10.97
N GLN A 54 3.53 -17.61 -11.86
CA GLN A 54 2.76 -18.86 -11.96
C GLN A 54 3.20 -19.93 -10.96
N ALA A 55 4.35 -19.73 -10.29
CA ALA A 55 4.83 -20.67 -9.28
C ALA A 55 3.77 -20.84 -8.18
N GLY A 56 3.25 -22.06 -8.08
CA GLY A 56 2.22 -22.44 -7.12
C GLY A 56 2.71 -22.34 -5.68
N ILE A 57 1.77 -22.28 -4.73
CA ILE A 57 2.08 -22.47 -3.31
C ILE A 57 1.90 -23.95 -3.03
N MET A 58 2.91 -24.58 -2.43
CA MET A 58 2.72 -25.91 -1.86
C MET A 58 1.93 -25.77 -0.56
N ARG A 59 0.68 -26.24 -0.55
CA ARG A 59 -0.15 -26.31 0.66
C ARG A 59 -0.48 -27.77 0.94
N LYS A 60 -0.11 -28.24 2.13
CA LYS A 60 -0.38 -29.62 2.60
C LYS A 60 0.05 -30.71 1.59
N GLY A 61 1.18 -30.52 0.91
CA GLY A 61 1.72 -31.48 -0.05
C GLY A 61 1.11 -31.45 -1.45
N MET A 62 0.11 -30.61 -1.72
CA MET A 62 -0.43 -30.38 -3.06
C MET A 62 0.05 -29.03 -3.61
N VAL A 63 0.39 -29.01 -4.91
CA VAL A 63 0.75 -27.77 -5.62
C VAL A 63 -0.53 -27.16 -6.17
N GLU A 64 -0.99 -26.07 -5.56
CA GLU A 64 -2.07 -25.26 -6.12
C GLU A 64 -1.47 -24.30 -7.16
N GLN A 65 -1.83 -24.49 -8.43
CA GLN A 65 -1.46 -23.53 -9.48
C GLN A 65 -2.17 -22.20 -9.26
N ARG A 66 -1.42 -21.09 -9.31
CA ARG A 66 -1.99 -19.76 -9.23
C ARG A 66 -2.30 -19.21 -10.61
N GLN A 67 -3.55 -18.82 -10.81
CA GLN A 67 -3.97 -18.06 -12.00
C GLN A 67 -3.89 -16.53 -11.79
N ARG A 68 -3.80 -16.04 -10.55
CA ARG A 68 -3.72 -14.62 -10.17
C ARG A 68 -2.88 -14.40 -8.91
N GLY A 69 -2.44 -13.16 -8.72
CA GLY A 69 -1.69 -12.74 -7.54
C GLY A 69 -0.18 -13.01 -7.61
N THR A 70 0.57 -12.50 -6.66
CA THR A 70 2.03 -12.69 -6.57
C THR A 70 2.35 -13.64 -5.41
N PRO A 71 3.49 -14.36 -5.46
CA PRO A 71 3.99 -15.07 -4.30
C PRO A 71 4.24 -14.14 -3.10
N GLN A 72 3.34 -14.17 -2.11
CA GLN A 72 3.55 -13.50 -0.82
C GLN A 72 4.82 -14.09 -0.19
N GLY A 73 5.83 -13.25 0.05
CA GLY A 73 7.15 -13.64 0.55
C GLY A 73 8.22 -13.83 -0.53
N GLY A 74 7.86 -13.73 -1.81
CA GLY A 74 8.81 -13.73 -2.90
C GLY A 74 9.58 -12.41 -3.03
N PRO A 75 10.93 -12.40 -3.20
CA PRO A 75 11.70 -11.15 -3.28
C PRO A 75 11.28 -10.23 -4.44
N LEU A 76 10.70 -10.77 -5.50
CA LEU A 76 10.24 -9.99 -6.66
C LEU A 76 8.84 -9.39 -6.49
N ALA A 77 8.01 -9.91 -5.59
CA ALA A 77 6.64 -9.47 -5.44
C ALA A 77 6.50 -7.97 -5.05
N PRO A 78 7.31 -7.41 -4.13
CA PRO A 78 7.27 -5.99 -3.81
C PRO A 78 7.64 -5.09 -5.00
N LEU A 79 8.61 -5.51 -5.83
CA LEU A 79 9.03 -4.74 -7.00
C LEU A 79 7.94 -4.73 -8.07
N LEU A 80 7.40 -5.90 -8.41
CA LEU A 80 6.31 -6.03 -9.38
C LEU A 80 5.07 -5.24 -8.92
N SER A 81 4.84 -5.18 -7.61
CA SER A 81 3.79 -4.35 -7.03
C SER A 81 3.97 -2.87 -7.37
N ASN A 82 5.16 -2.33 -7.11
CA ASN A 82 5.45 -0.93 -7.42
C ASN A 82 5.34 -0.60 -8.91
N ILE A 83 5.68 -1.53 -9.80
CA ILE A 83 5.55 -1.32 -11.26
C ILE A 83 4.09 -1.16 -11.67
N VAL A 84 3.17 -1.93 -11.11
CA VAL A 84 1.72 -1.77 -11.40
C VAL A 84 1.18 -0.48 -10.78
N LEU A 85 1.61 -0.17 -9.56
CA LEU A 85 1.14 1.01 -8.82
C LEU A 85 1.73 2.33 -9.33
N ASP A 86 2.78 2.29 -10.13
CA ASP A 86 3.30 3.46 -10.87
C ASP A 86 2.22 4.09 -11.76
N GLU A 87 1.30 3.30 -12.34
CA GLU A 87 0.19 3.83 -13.12
C GLU A 87 -0.83 4.59 -12.25
N LEU A 88 -1.03 4.14 -10.99
CA LEU A 88 -1.84 4.88 -10.03
C LEU A 88 -1.16 6.21 -9.66
N ASP A 89 0.15 6.19 -9.43
CA ASP A 89 0.90 7.41 -9.09
C ASP A 89 0.82 8.44 -10.21
N LYS A 90 1.06 8.01 -11.45
CA LYS A 90 0.92 8.86 -12.66
C LYS A 90 -0.49 9.44 -12.81
N GLU A 91 -1.52 8.64 -12.55
CA GLU A 91 -2.90 9.11 -12.61
C GLU A 91 -3.19 10.17 -11.52
N LEU A 92 -2.66 9.98 -10.31
CA LEU A 92 -2.81 10.94 -9.21
C LEU A 92 -2.08 12.25 -9.51
N GLU A 93 -0.86 12.16 -10.04
CA GLU A 93 -0.08 13.32 -10.49
C GLU A 93 -0.77 14.08 -11.62
N HIS A 94 -1.26 13.36 -12.63
CA HIS A 94 -1.99 13.94 -13.76
C HIS A 94 -3.24 14.71 -13.32
N ARG A 95 -3.94 14.21 -12.29
CA ARG A 95 -5.10 14.86 -11.67
C ARG A 95 -4.74 15.98 -10.69
N GLY A 96 -3.45 16.25 -10.47
CA GLY A 96 -2.97 17.27 -9.54
C GLY A 96 -3.21 16.95 -8.06
N HIS A 97 -3.45 15.68 -7.72
CA HIS A 97 -3.70 15.27 -6.35
C HIS A 97 -2.41 15.29 -5.52
N LYS A 98 -2.53 15.66 -4.24
CA LYS A 98 -1.43 15.56 -3.27
C LYS A 98 -1.50 14.20 -2.60
N SER A 99 -0.63 13.27 -2.98
CA SER A 99 -0.62 11.92 -2.45
C SER A 99 0.74 11.53 -1.87
N CYS A 100 0.73 10.54 -0.99
CA CYS A 100 1.91 9.83 -0.50
C CYS A 100 1.61 8.34 -0.54
N ARG A 101 2.48 7.57 -1.20
CA ARG A 101 2.38 6.11 -1.24
C ARG A 101 3.63 5.48 -0.68
N TYR A 102 3.45 4.47 0.17
CA TYR A 102 4.53 3.63 0.65
C TYR A 102 4.10 2.18 0.52
N ALA A 103 4.70 1.46 -0.43
CA ALA A 103 4.24 0.14 -0.85
C ALA A 103 2.72 0.15 -1.16
N ASP A 104 1.92 -0.49 -0.30
CA ASP A 104 0.47 -0.66 -0.39
C ASP A 104 -0.33 0.39 0.39
N ASP A 105 0.29 1.16 1.28
CA ASP A 105 -0.35 2.25 2.02
C ASP A 105 -0.32 3.54 1.18
N CYS A 106 -1.45 3.84 0.54
CA CYS A 106 -1.64 5.04 -0.27
C CYS A 106 -2.58 6.03 0.42
N GLN A 107 -2.10 7.25 0.63
CA GLN A 107 -2.86 8.36 1.22
C GLN A 107 -2.96 9.52 0.24
N ILE A 108 -4.15 10.09 0.08
CA ILE A 108 -4.43 11.24 -0.77
C ILE A 108 -5.04 12.35 0.10
N TYR A 109 -4.46 13.54 0.07
CA TYR A 109 -4.85 14.66 0.92
C TYR A 109 -5.77 15.64 0.15
N VAL A 110 -6.91 15.97 0.75
CA VAL A 110 -7.94 16.84 0.15
C VAL A 110 -8.58 17.77 1.19
N SER A 111 -9.08 18.92 0.75
CA SER A 111 -9.49 20.01 1.66
C SER A 111 -10.86 19.80 2.31
N SER A 112 -11.77 19.06 1.67
CA SER A 112 -13.13 18.83 2.16
C SER A 112 -13.51 17.35 2.19
N GLU A 113 -14.51 17.05 3.02
CA GLU A 113 -15.08 15.70 3.14
C GLU A 113 -15.73 15.22 1.83
N GLU A 114 -16.47 16.12 1.18
CA GLU A 114 -17.09 15.84 -0.12
C GLU A 114 -16.04 15.53 -1.18
N ALA A 115 -14.93 16.29 -1.20
CA ALA A 115 -13.81 16.00 -2.08
C ALA A 115 -13.19 14.63 -1.76
N ALA A 116 -13.08 14.26 -0.47
CA ALA A 116 -12.57 12.97 -0.05
C ALA A 116 -13.44 11.82 -0.55
N HIS A 117 -14.76 11.90 -0.40
CA HIS A 117 -15.69 10.90 -0.91
C HIS A 117 -15.67 10.81 -2.44
N ARG A 118 -15.61 11.97 -3.12
CA ARG A 118 -15.51 12.02 -4.59
C ARG A 118 -14.22 11.37 -5.10
N VAL A 119 -13.07 11.71 -4.50
CA VAL A 119 -11.76 11.15 -4.86
C VAL A 119 -11.71 9.66 -4.55
N LYS A 120 -12.18 9.23 -3.36
CA LYS A 120 -12.27 7.80 -3.00
C LYS A 120 -13.03 7.02 -4.08
N LYS A 121 -14.24 7.45 -4.43
CA LYS A 121 -15.07 6.78 -5.46
C LYS A 121 -14.39 6.76 -6.82
N SER A 122 -13.80 7.89 -7.23
CA SER A 122 -13.14 8.03 -8.54
C SER A 122 -11.90 7.15 -8.68
N ILE A 123 -11.03 7.12 -7.66
CA ILE A 123 -9.82 6.30 -7.67
C ILE A 123 -10.16 4.82 -7.51
N THR A 124 -11.12 4.45 -6.66
CA THR A 124 -11.59 3.05 -6.61
C THR A 124 -12.10 2.57 -7.97
N LYS A 125 -12.88 3.40 -8.68
CA LYS A 125 -13.34 3.07 -10.04
C LYS A 125 -12.16 2.91 -11.01
N PHE A 126 -11.15 3.78 -10.95
CA PHE A 126 -9.94 3.66 -11.78
C PHE A 126 -9.20 2.34 -11.51
N LEU A 127 -8.96 2.01 -10.23
CA LEU A 127 -8.29 0.78 -9.82
C LEU A 127 -9.04 -0.47 -10.29
N GLU A 128 -10.36 -0.52 -10.10
CA GLU A 128 -11.18 -1.67 -10.48
C GLU A 128 -11.34 -1.80 -12.00
N GLN A 129 -11.54 -0.69 -12.72
CA GLN A 129 -11.88 -0.74 -14.14
C GLN A 129 -10.66 -0.76 -15.07
N LYS A 130 -9.65 0.07 -14.79
CA LYS A 130 -8.44 0.21 -15.62
C LYS A 130 -7.33 -0.74 -15.18
N LEU A 131 -7.05 -0.78 -13.88
CA LEU A 131 -5.99 -1.64 -13.36
C LEU A 131 -6.45 -3.08 -13.12
N LYS A 132 -7.77 -3.33 -13.11
CA LYS A 132 -8.40 -4.63 -12.79
C LYS A 132 -8.01 -5.15 -11.39
N LEU A 133 -7.88 -4.23 -10.44
CA LEU A 133 -7.46 -4.53 -9.07
C LEU A 133 -8.65 -4.50 -8.13
N THR A 134 -8.62 -5.38 -7.12
CA THR A 134 -9.63 -5.40 -6.06
C THR A 134 -9.17 -4.54 -4.89
N VAL A 135 -9.99 -3.54 -4.54
CA VAL A 135 -9.73 -2.63 -3.40
C VAL A 135 -10.49 -3.12 -2.18
N ASN A 136 -9.86 -3.08 -1.01
CA ASN A 136 -10.56 -3.36 0.24
C ASN A 136 -11.41 -2.15 0.64
N ARG A 137 -12.72 -2.21 0.37
CA ARG A 137 -13.66 -1.11 0.63
C ARG A 137 -13.88 -0.82 2.12
N GLU A 138 -13.73 -1.83 2.97
CA GLU A 138 -13.90 -1.70 4.43
C GLU A 138 -12.69 -1.00 5.06
N LYS A 139 -11.48 -1.34 4.60
CA LYS A 139 -10.24 -0.71 5.09
C LYS A 139 -9.97 0.64 4.45
N SER A 140 -10.43 0.84 3.21
CA SER A 140 -10.32 2.13 2.53
C SER A 140 -11.30 3.15 3.14
N ALA A 141 -10.81 4.33 3.49
CA ALA A 141 -11.59 5.32 4.23
C ALA A 141 -11.34 6.74 3.75
N ALA A 142 -12.36 7.59 3.88
CA ALA A 142 -12.25 9.04 3.79
C ALA A 142 -12.51 9.56 5.20
N THR A 143 -11.55 10.27 5.79
CA THR A 143 -11.60 10.68 7.21
C THR A 143 -10.69 11.87 7.42
N ARG A 144 -10.74 12.49 8.59
CA ARG A 144 -9.84 13.59 8.95
C ARG A 144 -8.41 13.08 9.08
N VAL A 145 -7.46 13.93 8.70
CA VAL A 145 -6.03 13.63 8.83
C VAL A 145 -5.64 13.23 10.26
N THR A 146 -6.27 13.83 11.28
CA THR A 146 -5.97 13.58 12.69
C THR A 146 -6.39 12.21 13.20
N GLU A 147 -7.34 11.56 12.51
CA GLU A 147 -7.91 10.27 12.87
C GLU A 147 -7.12 9.10 12.27
N ARG A 148 -6.20 9.38 11.34
CA ARG A 148 -5.40 8.35 10.68
C ARG A 148 -3.93 8.41 11.08
N THR A 149 -3.33 7.23 11.07
CA THR A 149 -1.88 7.07 11.19
C THR A 149 -1.30 6.70 9.84
N TYR A 150 -0.06 7.10 9.59
CA TYR A 150 0.70 6.72 8.40
C TYR A 150 2.08 6.29 8.86
N LEU A 151 2.49 5.07 8.49
CA LEU A 151 3.80 4.51 8.84
C LEU A 151 4.14 4.63 10.34
N GLY A 152 3.17 4.37 11.23
CA GLY A 152 3.33 4.45 12.68
C GLY A 152 3.30 5.86 13.29
N HIS A 153 3.09 6.90 12.48
CA HIS A 153 3.01 8.30 12.90
C HIS A 153 1.58 8.81 12.80
N ARG A 154 1.22 9.76 13.68
CA ARG A 154 -0.02 10.53 13.62
C ARG A 154 0.31 11.98 13.29
N PHE A 155 -0.57 12.62 12.53
CA PHE A 155 -0.42 14.03 12.18
C PHE A 155 -1.46 14.88 12.89
N GLN A 156 -1.07 16.09 13.26
CA GLN A 156 -1.99 17.15 13.65
C GLN A 156 -2.38 18.02 12.45
N ILE A 157 -3.39 18.87 12.61
CA ILE A 157 -3.92 19.74 11.54
C ILE A 157 -2.86 20.74 11.04
N ASP A 158 -1.93 21.15 11.91
CA ASP A 158 -0.77 21.99 11.60
C ASP A 158 0.40 21.21 10.94
N GLY A 159 0.19 19.93 10.64
CA GLY A 159 1.20 19.02 10.10
C GLY A 159 2.26 18.57 11.10
N THR A 160 2.11 18.86 12.40
CA THR A 160 3.03 18.37 13.43
C THR A 160 2.95 16.84 13.49
N ILE A 161 4.12 16.20 13.51
CA ILE A 161 4.27 14.74 13.48
C ILE A 161 4.42 14.22 14.91
N GLN A 162 3.61 13.24 15.27
CA GLN A 162 3.64 12.57 16.57
C GLN A 162 3.74 11.06 16.39
N ILE A 163 4.35 10.36 17.36
CA ILE A 163 4.36 8.89 17.36
C ILE A 163 2.94 8.39 17.71
N SER A 164 2.41 7.46 16.92
CA SER A 164 1.09 6.89 17.18
C SER A 164 1.02 6.13 18.51
N LYS A 165 -0.14 6.16 19.19
CA LYS A 165 -0.35 5.41 20.44
C LYS A 165 -0.02 3.91 20.30
N PRO A 166 -0.41 3.21 19.21
CA PRO A 166 -0.05 1.81 19.03
C PRO A 166 1.47 1.58 18.96
N ALA A 167 2.20 2.43 18.21
CA ALA A 167 3.66 2.34 18.12
C ALA A 167 4.34 2.56 19.49
N GLN A 168 3.86 3.55 20.27
CA GLN A 168 4.35 3.77 21.63
C GLN A 168 4.09 2.56 22.55
N THR A 169 2.90 1.97 22.47
CA THR A 169 2.55 0.76 23.25
C THR A 169 3.42 -0.43 22.86
N GLN A 170 3.66 -0.64 21.57
CA GLN A 170 4.54 -1.70 21.07
C GLN A 170 5.98 -1.50 21.52
N MET A 171 6.49 -0.26 21.45
CA MET A 171 7.81 0.10 21.97
C MET A 171 7.93 -0.21 23.46
N LYS A 172 6.97 0.26 24.29
CA LYS A 172 6.95 -0.03 25.74
C LYS A 172 6.90 -1.53 26.03
N LYS A 173 6.09 -2.28 25.28
CA LYS A 173 6.02 -3.74 25.39
C LYS A 173 7.37 -4.40 25.06
N ARG A 174 8.05 -3.93 24.02
CA ARG A 174 9.36 -4.47 23.60
C ARG A 174 10.45 -4.14 24.61
N VAL A 175 10.49 -2.91 25.12
CA VAL A 175 11.42 -2.52 26.19
C VAL A 175 11.23 -3.42 27.41
N ARG A 176 9.98 -3.61 27.88
CA ARG A 176 9.68 -4.52 29.00
C ARG A 176 10.13 -5.96 28.77
N GLN A 177 10.08 -6.45 27.52
CA GLN A 177 10.57 -7.79 27.19
C GLN A 177 12.10 -7.88 27.27
N ILE A 178 12.82 -6.87 26.78
CA ILE A 178 14.28 -6.83 26.79
C ILE A 178 14.81 -6.60 28.21
N THR A 179 14.13 -5.74 28.98
CA THR A 179 14.52 -5.40 30.35
C THR A 179 13.88 -6.32 31.40
N LYS A 180 13.24 -7.43 30.99
CA LYS A 180 12.72 -8.43 31.93
C LYS A 180 13.91 -8.99 32.72
N ARG A 181 14.00 -8.63 34.00
CA ARG A 181 15.01 -9.15 34.93
C ARG A 181 14.75 -10.64 35.17
N ASN A 182 15.41 -11.51 34.40
CA ASN A 182 15.68 -12.89 34.83
C ASN A 182 16.94 -12.90 35.72
N ARG A 183 16.94 -12.11 36.80
CA ARG A 183 18.00 -12.15 37.82
C ARG A 183 17.40 -12.65 39.12
N GLY A 184 17.52 -13.96 39.28
CA GLY A 184 17.12 -14.77 40.42
C GLY A 184 17.41 -16.23 40.06
N ARG A 185 18.69 -16.56 39.86
CA ARG A 185 19.18 -17.93 40.05
C ARG A 185 19.62 -17.98 41.50
N GLU A 186 18.78 -18.56 42.35
CA GLU A 186 19.23 -19.25 43.56
C GLU A 186 19.84 -20.60 43.15
#